data_AF-A0A2W6A4J3-F1
#
_entry.id   AF-A0A2W6A4J3-F1
#
_cell.length_a   1.000
_cell.length_b   1.000
_cell.length_c   1.000
_cell.angle_alpha   90.00
_cell.angle_beta   90.00
_cell.angle_gamma   90.00
#
_symmetry.space_group_name_H-M   'P 1'
#
loop_
_entity.id
_entity.type
_entity.pdbx_description
1 polymer ?
#
loop_
_entity_poly.entity_id
_entity_poly.type
_entity_poly.pdbx_seq_one_letter_code
_entity_poly.pdbx_strand_id
1 'polypeptide(L)'
;MAMMMTPVSLEDLQQQLEQGNSYPFYAVLLYTPLNGLNVRLHEYVESRWDFLNNLTGNNCLMVALEKRGRPIGRFRPEIVYDIARYLGVAVNQIPCLILFTDPKHRQETVVLDLNQLLSSAPTDEALTTVFQDLQTVFDYCAEKNRDLYSCLRSGLNREITRPAQVAKAGLWLRRSAAVGATVLQALSSITALIATVSQ
;
A
#
# COMPACT_ATOMS: atom_id res chain seq x y z
N MET A 1 1.37 21.52 14.93
CA MET A 1 1.71 20.64 13.79
C MET A 1 1.57 19.21 14.27
N ALA A 2 0.76 18.41 13.60
CA ALA A 2 0.65 16.98 13.87
C ALA A 2 1.97 16.30 13.47
N MET A 3 2.38 15.27 14.23
CA MET A 3 3.51 14.41 13.88
C MET A 3 2.98 12.99 13.74
N MET A 4 3.48 12.24 12.76
CA MET A 4 3.37 10.79 12.64
C MET A 4 3.77 10.16 13.96
N MET A 5 2.85 9.38 14.51
CA MET A 5 3.00 8.80 15.82
C MET A 5 3.50 7.37 15.72
N THR A 6 4.28 6.98 16.72
CA THR A 6 4.97 5.70 16.79
C THR A 6 4.40 4.87 17.95
N PRO A 7 3.18 4.32 17.85
CA PRO A 7 2.69 3.44 18.89
C PRO A 7 3.61 2.23 18.95
N VAL A 8 4.23 2.03 20.10
CA VAL A 8 5.17 0.93 20.36
C VAL A 8 4.40 -0.27 20.92
N SER A 9 3.09 -0.13 21.15
CA SER A 9 2.16 -1.13 21.64
C SER A 9 0.74 -0.88 21.11
N LEU A 10 -0.16 -1.85 21.30
CA LEU A 10 -1.60 -1.67 21.06
C LEU A 10 -2.20 -0.62 21.99
N GLU A 11 -1.75 -0.59 23.25
CA GLU A 11 -2.23 0.36 24.26
C GLU A 11 -1.92 1.81 23.87
N ASP A 12 -0.72 2.05 23.31
CA ASP A 12 -0.33 3.37 22.80
C ASP A 12 -1.27 3.81 21.66
N LEU A 13 -1.60 2.88 20.75
CA LEU A 13 -2.53 3.16 19.65
C LEU A 13 -3.94 3.46 20.19
N GLN A 14 -4.44 2.67 21.13
CA GLN A 14 -5.75 2.88 21.75
C GLN A 14 -5.82 4.25 22.42
N GLN A 15 -4.82 4.57 23.24
CA GLN A 15 -4.73 5.86 23.92
C GLN A 15 -4.71 7.02 22.91
N GLN A 16 -3.99 6.89 21.80
CA GLN A 16 -3.94 7.91 20.76
C GLN A 16 -5.29 8.10 20.04
N LEU A 17 -5.97 7.00 19.74
CA LEU A 17 -7.28 7.04 19.11
C LEU A 17 -8.37 7.61 20.04
N GLU A 18 -8.21 7.46 21.36
CA GLU A 18 -9.15 7.94 22.37
C GLU A 18 -8.87 9.38 22.84
N GLN A 19 -7.60 9.78 22.94
CA GLN A 19 -7.17 11.08 23.49
C GLN A 19 -6.69 12.07 22.42
N GLY A 20 -6.47 11.62 21.18
CA GLY A 20 -5.90 12.42 20.11
C GLY A 20 -6.85 13.49 19.55
N ASN A 21 -6.28 14.43 18.80
CA ASN A 21 -7.07 15.36 17.98
C ASN A 21 -7.96 14.56 17.01
N SER A 22 -9.17 15.04 16.77
CA SER A 22 -10.07 14.43 15.79
C SER A 22 -9.55 14.70 14.38
N TYR A 23 -9.12 13.65 13.68
CA TYR A 23 -8.75 13.72 12.27
C TYR A 23 -9.91 13.18 11.41
N PRO A 24 -10.17 13.75 10.22
CA PRO A 24 -11.13 13.19 9.28
C PRO A 24 -10.80 11.75 8.84
N PHE A 25 -9.51 11.42 8.78
CA PHE A 25 -8.99 10.11 8.38
C PHE A 25 -7.92 9.61 9.33
N TYR A 26 -7.83 8.29 9.44
CA TYR A 26 -6.80 7.57 10.18
C TYR A 26 -6.22 6.51 9.25
N ALA A 27 -4.89 6.41 9.22
CA ALA A 27 -4.15 5.46 8.40
C ALA A 27 -3.15 4.70 9.26
N VAL A 28 -3.24 3.37 9.29
CA VAL A 28 -2.33 2.51 10.06
C VAL A 28 -1.58 1.60 9.09
N LEU A 29 -0.27 1.81 8.98
CA LEU A 29 0.62 1.00 8.16
C LEU A 29 1.12 -0.20 8.97
N LEU A 30 0.71 -1.41 8.55
CA LEU A 30 1.09 -2.67 9.17
C LEU A 30 1.99 -3.49 8.25
N TYR A 31 3.17 -3.81 8.74
CA TYR A 31 4.09 -4.76 8.13
C TYR A 31 4.90 -5.43 9.23
N THR A 32 5.55 -6.53 8.91
CA THR A 32 6.41 -7.25 9.85
C THR A 32 7.87 -7.02 9.47
N PRO A 33 8.86 -7.22 10.35
CA PRO A 33 10.27 -7.03 10.05
C PRO A 33 10.84 -8.29 9.37
N LEU A 34 10.11 -8.84 8.40
CA LEU A 34 10.44 -10.06 7.69
C LEU A 34 10.99 -9.73 6.29
N ASN A 35 11.58 -10.73 5.63
CA ASN A 35 12.15 -10.59 4.29
C ASN A 35 11.21 -10.01 3.21
N GLY A 36 11.80 -9.58 2.09
CA GLY A 36 11.06 -9.12 0.91
C GLY A 36 10.46 -7.72 1.07
N LEU A 37 9.18 -7.59 0.70
CA LEU A 37 8.43 -6.32 0.74
C LEU A 37 8.46 -5.66 2.13
N ASN A 38 8.38 -6.47 3.17
CA ASN A 38 8.41 -6.06 4.58
C ASN A 38 9.70 -5.30 4.96
N VAL A 39 10.89 -5.83 4.64
CA VAL A 39 12.18 -5.13 4.83
C VAL A 39 12.25 -3.84 4.01
N ARG A 40 11.74 -3.86 2.76
CA ARG A 40 11.73 -2.65 1.93
C ARG A 40 10.80 -1.56 2.47
N LEU A 41 9.64 -1.95 2.99
CA LEU A 41 8.74 -1.03 3.69
C LEU A 41 9.40 -0.43 4.92
N HIS A 42 10.11 -1.24 5.70
CA HIS A 42 10.89 -0.78 6.85
C HIS A 42 11.92 0.29 6.44
N GLU A 43 12.80 -0.04 5.49
CA GLU A 43 13.84 0.86 5.01
C GLU A 43 13.25 2.17 4.43
N TYR A 44 12.12 2.07 3.75
CA TYR A 44 11.42 3.24 3.21
C TYR A 44 10.85 4.12 4.33
N VAL A 45 10.16 3.54 5.31
CA VAL A 45 9.59 4.29 6.44
C VAL A 45 10.68 4.96 7.25
N GLU A 46 11.80 4.28 7.52
CA GLU A 46 12.94 4.88 8.22
C GLU A 46 13.56 6.04 7.43
N SER A 47 13.80 5.86 6.13
CA SER A 47 14.48 6.86 5.29
C SER A 47 13.57 8.04 4.89
N ARG A 48 12.25 7.84 4.88
CA ARG A 48 11.24 8.83 4.48
C ARG A 48 10.31 9.25 5.62
N TRP A 49 10.77 9.10 6.86
CA TRP A 49 9.99 9.45 8.06
C TRP A 49 9.36 10.84 7.96
N ASP A 50 10.17 11.86 7.63
CA ASP A 50 9.72 13.24 7.60
C ASP A 50 8.68 13.48 6.47
N PHE A 51 8.79 12.74 5.36
CA PHE A 51 7.80 12.77 4.29
C PHE A 51 6.47 12.15 4.76
N LEU A 52 6.49 10.94 5.32
CA LEU A 52 5.29 10.28 5.87
C LEU A 52 4.66 11.08 7.03
N ASN A 53 5.50 11.76 7.80
CA ASN A 53 5.09 12.70 8.83
C ASN A 53 4.40 13.93 8.27
N ASN A 54 4.79 14.43 7.11
CA ASN A 54 4.08 15.52 6.46
C ASN A 54 2.74 15.07 5.85
N LEU A 55 2.64 13.80 5.45
CA LEU A 55 1.34 13.20 5.08
C LEU A 55 0.42 13.07 6.30
N THR A 56 1.01 12.94 7.49
CA THR A 56 0.32 13.12 8.78
C THR A 56 0.01 14.61 9.01
N GLY A 57 -0.91 15.14 8.22
CA GLY A 57 -1.27 16.55 8.16
C GLY A 57 -2.66 16.86 8.72
N ASN A 58 -3.30 17.91 8.19
CA ASN A 58 -4.60 18.40 8.69
C ASN A 58 -5.73 17.37 8.58
N ASN A 59 -5.68 16.49 7.59
CA ASN A 59 -6.80 15.62 7.23
C ASN A 59 -6.62 14.16 7.65
N CYS A 60 -5.39 13.70 7.93
CA CYS A 60 -5.11 12.30 8.22
C CYS A 60 -4.07 12.12 9.33
N LEU A 61 -4.37 11.26 10.31
CA LEU A 61 -3.37 10.72 11.23
C LEU A 61 -2.76 9.46 10.63
N MET A 62 -1.50 9.51 10.20
CA MET A 62 -0.77 8.31 9.78
C MET A 62 0.02 7.74 10.95
N VAL A 63 -0.03 6.42 11.07
CA VAL A 63 0.59 5.63 12.12
C VAL A 63 1.44 4.55 11.46
N ALA A 64 2.74 4.53 11.78
CA ALA A 64 3.61 3.40 11.52
C ALA A 64 4.08 2.85 12.87
N LEU A 65 4.16 1.53 13.00
CA LEU A 65 4.51 0.85 14.25
C LEU A 65 6.01 0.90 14.60
N GLU A 66 6.71 1.92 14.09
CA GLU A 66 8.15 2.08 14.22
C GLU A 66 8.48 3.36 14.96
N LYS A 67 9.55 3.29 15.75
CA LYS A 67 10.18 4.48 16.30
C LYS A 67 11.49 4.71 15.54
N ARG A 68 11.58 5.85 14.83
CA ARG A 68 12.78 6.28 14.11
C ARG A 68 14.04 6.02 14.93
N GLY A 69 15.02 5.32 14.33
CA GLY A 69 16.31 5.02 14.96
C GLY A 69 16.31 3.85 15.94
N ARG A 70 15.26 3.01 15.95
CA ARG A 70 15.28 1.72 16.65
C ARG A 70 15.58 0.59 15.66
N PRO A 71 16.49 -0.35 15.99
CA PRO A 71 16.78 -1.49 15.12
C PRO A 71 15.52 -2.32 14.84
N ILE A 72 15.35 -2.71 13.58
CA ILE A 72 14.28 -3.57 13.06
C ILE A 72 14.03 -4.83 13.93
N GLY A 73 15.08 -5.40 14.52
CA GLY A 73 15.01 -6.60 15.36
C GLY A 73 14.30 -6.44 16.71
N ARG A 74 13.96 -5.21 17.13
CA ARG A 74 13.12 -4.97 18.32
C ARG A 74 11.63 -4.86 18.00
N PHE A 75 11.28 -4.88 16.72
CA PHE A 75 9.91 -4.84 16.27
C PHE A 75 9.28 -6.23 16.44
N ARG A 76 8.26 -6.32 17.29
CA ARG A 76 7.61 -7.59 17.64
C ARG A 76 6.44 -7.86 16.71
N PRO A 77 6.47 -8.94 15.89
CA PRO A 77 5.36 -9.29 15.00
C PRO A 77 4.03 -9.42 15.75
N GLU A 78 4.06 -9.90 16.99
CA GLU A 78 2.87 -10.03 17.84
C GLU A 78 2.09 -8.71 17.96
N ILE A 79 2.79 -7.59 18.11
CA ILE A 79 2.16 -6.26 18.26
C ILE A 79 1.42 -5.88 16.98
N VAL A 80 1.99 -6.18 15.81
CA VAL A 80 1.34 -5.95 14.52
C VAL A 80 0.05 -6.76 14.43
N TYR A 81 0.09 -8.02 14.85
CA TYR A 81 -1.06 -8.91 14.80
C TYR A 81 -2.15 -8.50 15.78
N ASP A 82 -1.79 -8.03 16.97
CA ASP A 82 -2.75 -7.52 17.96
C ASP A 82 -3.45 -6.26 17.46
N ILE A 83 -2.70 -5.35 16.82
CA ILE A 83 -3.27 -4.16 16.18
C ILE A 83 -4.15 -4.52 14.99
N ALA A 84 -3.73 -5.47 14.15
CA ALA A 84 -4.56 -5.96 13.04
C ALA A 84 -5.91 -6.51 13.55
N ARG A 85 -5.89 -7.37 14.58
CA ARG A 85 -7.11 -7.90 15.20
C ARG A 85 -7.97 -6.79 15.81
N TYR A 86 -7.37 -5.84 16.49
CA TYR A 86 -8.07 -4.69 17.09
C TYR A 86 -8.82 -3.84 16.05
N LEU A 87 -8.24 -3.72 14.84
CA LEU A 87 -8.81 -3.00 13.71
C LEU A 87 -9.69 -3.88 12.79
N GLY A 88 -9.89 -5.16 13.14
CA GLY A 88 -10.74 -6.08 12.36
C GLY A 88 -10.11 -6.63 11.08
N VAL A 89 -8.78 -6.63 10.98
CA VAL A 89 -8.03 -7.06 9.79
C VAL A 89 -7.41 -8.44 10.01
N ALA A 90 -7.48 -9.30 9.00
CA ALA A 90 -6.92 -10.64 9.08
C ALA A 90 -5.39 -10.62 8.87
N VAL A 91 -4.67 -11.48 9.61
CA VAL A 91 -3.19 -11.52 9.60
C VAL A 91 -2.62 -11.82 8.21
N ASN A 92 -3.33 -12.57 7.37
CA ASN A 92 -2.91 -12.90 6.01
C ASN A 92 -3.00 -11.72 5.03
N GLN A 93 -3.55 -10.58 5.44
CA GLN A 93 -3.61 -9.36 4.63
C GLN A 93 -2.39 -8.45 4.84
N ILE A 94 -1.48 -8.82 5.76
CA ILE A 94 -0.27 -8.05 6.06
C ILE A 94 0.84 -8.45 5.06
N PRO A 95 1.63 -7.49 4.51
CA PRO A 95 1.62 -6.05 4.77
C PRO A 95 0.43 -5.30 4.15
N CYS A 96 -0.15 -4.37 4.92
CA CYS A 96 -1.30 -3.57 4.49
C CYS A 96 -1.27 -2.13 5.03
N LEU A 97 -2.05 -1.27 4.38
CA LEU A 97 -2.48 0.01 4.94
C LEU A 97 -3.96 -0.07 5.30
N ILE A 98 -4.29 0.23 6.55
CA ILE A 98 -5.65 0.22 7.07
C ILE A 98 -6.13 1.66 7.18
N LEU A 99 -7.28 1.98 6.57
CA LEU A 99 -7.84 3.32 6.54
C LEU A 99 -9.22 3.34 7.18
N PHE A 100 -9.51 4.33 8.02
CA PHE A 100 -10.83 4.51 8.64
C PHE A 100 -11.07 5.98 9.01
N THR A 101 -12.32 6.34 9.32
CA THR A 101 -12.74 7.73 9.54
C THR A 101 -13.26 8.00 10.95
N ASP A 102 -13.60 6.96 11.71
CA ASP A 102 -14.11 7.09 13.08
C ASP A 102 -13.44 6.06 14.00
N PRO A 103 -12.66 6.48 15.00
CA PRO A 103 -12.08 5.59 16.00
C PRO A 103 -13.09 4.75 16.80
N LYS A 104 -14.33 5.26 16.99
CA LYS A 104 -15.40 4.54 17.69
C LYS A 104 -15.96 3.41 16.83
N HIS A 105 -16.00 3.62 15.51
CA HIS A 105 -16.41 2.62 14.51
C HIS A 105 -15.21 2.08 13.72
N ARG A 106 -14.06 1.92 14.37
CA ARG A 106 -12.76 1.51 13.77
C ARG A 106 -12.74 0.19 13.02
N GLN A 107 -13.81 -0.60 13.06
CA GLN A 107 -13.94 -1.83 12.25
C GLN A 107 -14.49 -1.54 10.85
N GLU A 108 -15.09 -0.37 10.64
CA GLU A 108 -15.42 0.16 9.31
C GLU A 108 -14.16 0.67 8.64
N THR A 109 -13.36 -0.28 8.15
CA THR A 109 -12.06 0.01 7.53
C THR A 109 -12.08 -0.21 6.03
N VAL A 110 -11.13 0.42 5.36
CA VAL A 110 -10.70 0.07 4.02
C VAL A 110 -9.28 -0.47 4.13
N VAL A 111 -9.07 -1.72 3.73
CA VAL A 111 -7.76 -2.37 3.80
C VAL A 111 -7.14 -2.40 2.41
N LEU A 112 -5.98 -1.78 2.28
CA LEU A 112 -5.15 -1.82 1.08
C LEU A 112 -4.06 -2.87 1.25
N ASP A 113 -4.17 -3.98 0.51
CA ASP A 113 -3.16 -5.04 0.47
C ASP A 113 -1.95 -4.57 -0.34
N LEU A 114 -0.84 -4.31 0.36
CA LEU A 114 0.36 -3.76 -0.28
C LEU A 114 1.03 -4.77 -1.20
N ASN A 115 0.81 -6.09 -1.02
CA ASN A 115 1.30 -7.10 -1.96
C ASN A 115 0.60 -7.03 -3.31
N GLN A 116 -0.64 -6.54 -3.35
CA GLN A 116 -1.39 -6.39 -4.59
C GLN A 116 -1.10 -5.06 -5.28
N LEU A 117 -0.82 -4.02 -4.49
CA LEU A 117 -0.52 -2.68 -4.99
C LEU A 117 0.92 -2.54 -5.47
N LEU A 118 1.84 -3.22 -4.83
CA LEU A 118 3.26 -3.11 -5.09
C LEU A 118 3.80 -4.39 -5.72
N SER A 119 4.79 -4.24 -6.59
CA SER A 119 5.55 -5.38 -7.09
C SER A 119 6.34 -6.05 -5.96
N SER A 120 6.85 -7.27 -6.19
CA SER A 120 7.66 -8.01 -5.20
C SER A 120 8.98 -7.33 -4.81
N ALA A 121 9.42 -6.31 -5.56
CA ALA A 121 10.59 -5.48 -5.28
C ALA A 121 10.23 -4.01 -5.56
N PRO A 122 9.44 -3.36 -4.68
CA PRO A 122 9.04 -1.98 -4.92
C PRO A 122 10.24 -1.04 -4.86
N THR A 123 10.18 0.02 -5.67
CA THR A 123 11.10 1.15 -5.58
C THR A 123 10.56 2.17 -4.58
N ASP A 124 11.45 3.00 -4.02
CA ASP A 124 11.06 4.17 -3.22
C ASP A 124 10.06 5.07 -3.96
N GLU A 125 10.25 5.22 -5.27
CA GLU A 125 9.34 6.01 -6.12
C GLU A 125 7.93 5.42 -6.10
N ALA A 126 7.78 4.10 -6.31
CA ALA A 126 6.48 3.44 -6.29
C ALA A 126 5.78 3.56 -4.92
N LEU A 127 6.54 3.42 -3.82
CA LEU A 127 6.01 3.63 -2.47
C LEU A 127 5.57 5.09 -2.27
N THR A 128 6.39 6.05 -2.71
CA THR A 128 6.09 7.48 -2.62
C THR A 128 4.82 7.83 -3.40
N THR A 129 4.65 7.30 -4.61
CA THR A 129 3.44 7.50 -5.41
C THR A 129 2.20 6.99 -4.69
N VAL A 130 2.22 5.78 -4.11
CA VAL A 130 1.07 5.25 -3.34
C VAL A 130 0.66 6.22 -2.22
N PHE A 131 1.63 6.75 -1.48
CA PHE A 131 1.35 7.66 -0.38
C PHE A 131 0.90 9.06 -0.84
N GLN A 132 1.36 9.56 -1.98
CA GLN A 132 0.88 10.80 -2.60
C GLN A 132 -0.55 10.66 -3.14
N ASP A 133 -0.86 9.53 -3.76
CA ASP A 133 -2.22 9.22 -4.25
C ASP A 133 -3.21 9.17 -3.09
N LEU A 134 -2.81 8.59 -1.96
CA LEU A 134 -3.61 8.59 -0.73
C LEU A 134 -3.89 10.00 -0.21
N GLN A 135 -2.86 10.85 -0.16
CA GLN A 135 -3.05 12.25 0.26
C GLN A 135 -4.04 12.99 -0.64
N THR A 136 -3.93 12.78 -1.95
CA THR A 136 -4.87 13.36 -2.93
C THR A 136 -6.31 12.96 -2.65
N VAL A 137 -6.54 11.69 -2.27
CA VAL A 137 -7.87 11.20 -1.89
C VAL A 137 -8.34 11.83 -0.57
N PHE A 138 -7.47 11.93 0.44
CA PHE A 138 -7.82 12.53 1.72
C PHE A 138 -8.21 14.01 1.58
N ASP A 139 -7.42 14.78 0.84
CA ASP A 139 -7.69 16.21 0.65
C ASP A 139 -9.00 16.43 -0.10
N TYR A 140 -9.24 15.66 -1.17
CA TYR A 140 -10.51 15.70 -1.91
C TYR A 140 -11.72 15.38 -1.02
N CYS A 141 -11.63 14.33 -0.20
CA CYS A 141 -12.74 13.88 0.63
C CYS A 141 -12.98 14.79 1.84
N ALA A 142 -11.93 15.35 2.42
CA ALA A 142 -12.04 16.34 3.50
C ALA A 142 -12.79 17.60 3.03
N GLU A 143 -12.52 18.09 1.82
CA GLU A 143 -13.20 19.26 1.25
C GLU A 143 -14.70 19.05 1.03
N LYS A 144 -15.12 17.83 0.67
CA LYS A 144 -16.53 17.50 0.39
C LYS A 144 -17.40 17.44 1.65
N ASN A 145 -16.79 17.20 2.82
CA ASN A 145 -17.39 17.25 4.16
C ASN A 145 -18.74 16.52 4.31
N ARG A 146 -18.97 15.45 3.55
CA ARG A 146 -20.15 14.56 3.66
C ARG A 146 -19.74 13.13 3.35
N ASP A 147 -20.12 12.21 4.24
CA ASP A 147 -19.85 10.77 4.17
C ASP A 147 -18.39 10.42 3.80
N LEU A 148 -17.48 10.73 4.73
CA LEU A 148 -16.04 10.57 4.56
C LEU A 148 -15.65 9.13 4.20
N TYR A 149 -16.32 8.13 4.81
CA TYR A 149 -16.03 6.71 4.56
C TYR A 149 -16.39 6.32 3.12
N SER A 150 -17.59 6.67 2.65
CA SER A 150 -18.00 6.38 1.27
C SER A 150 -17.16 7.15 0.25
N CYS A 151 -16.78 8.39 0.56
CA CYS A 151 -15.87 9.17 -0.28
C CYS A 151 -14.51 8.50 -0.39
N LEU A 152 -13.91 8.12 0.75
CA LEU A 152 -12.63 7.43 0.82
C LEU A 152 -12.65 6.16 -0.03
N ARG A 153 -13.65 5.28 0.18
CA ARG A 153 -13.80 4.03 -0.57
C ARG A 153 -13.88 4.26 -2.08
N SER A 154 -14.62 5.28 -2.49
CA SER A 154 -14.79 5.63 -3.91
C SER A 154 -13.53 6.24 -4.52
N GLY A 155 -12.85 7.12 -3.77
CA GLY A 155 -11.62 7.79 -4.18
C GLY A 155 -10.46 6.79 -4.37
N LEU A 156 -10.30 5.85 -3.44
CA LEU A 156 -9.27 4.80 -3.53
C LEU A 156 -9.49 3.87 -4.73
N ASN A 157 -10.75 3.50 -4.99
CA ASN A 157 -11.10 2.72 -6.18
C ASN A 157 -10.75 3.46 -7.47
N ARG A 158 -10.89 4.78 -7.50
CA ARG A 158 -10.58 5.61 -8.67
C ARG A 158 -9.08 5.79 -8.87
N GLU A 159 -8.35 6.16 -7.83
CA GLU A 159 -6.95 6.57 -7.93
C GLU A 159 -5.98 5.37 -7.86
N ILE A 160 -6.19 4.46 -6.91
CA ILE A 160 -5.22 3.39 -6.62
C ILE A 160 -5.47 2.13 -7.46
N THR A 161 -6.72 1.88 -7.89
CA THR A 161 -7.03 0.68 -8.71
C THR A 161 -6.73 0.90 -10.20
N ARG A 162 -6.65 2.16 -10.68
CA ARG A 162 -6.27 2.51 -12.05
C ARG A 162 -4.87 1.98 -12.44
N PRO A 163 -3.79 2.22 -11.68
CA PRO A 163 -2.46 1.71 -12.04
C PRO A 163 -2.34 0.19 -11.89
N ALA A 164 -3.02 -0.46 -10.94
CA ALA A 164 -2.99 -1.93 -10.80
C ALA A 164 -3.61 -2.66 -12.00
N GLN A 165 -4.65 -2.08 -12.63
CA GLN A 165 -5.23 -2.61 -13.86
C GLN A 165 -4.37 -2.32 -15.10
N VAL A 166 -3.76 -1.13 -15.19
CA VAL A 166 -2.86 -0.77 -16.30
C VAL A 166 -1.53 -1.53 -16.26
N ALA A 167 -0.98 -1.80 -15.06
CA ALA A 167 0.21 -2.64 -14.88
C ALA A 167 -0.07 -4.10 -15.28
N LYS A 168 -1.24 -4.65 -14.92
CA LYS A 168 -1.67 -5.98 -15.39
C LYS A 168 -1.93 -6.02 -16.90
N ALA A 169 -2.50 -4.97 -17.48
CA ALA A 169 -2.70 -4.85 -18.92
C ALA A 169 -1.37 -4.71 -19.70
N GLY A 170 -0.40 -3.96 -19.16
CA GLY A 170 0.96 -3.84 -19.71
C GLY A 170 1.75 -5.16 -19.64
N LEU A 171 1.55 -5.97 -18.60
CA LEU A 171 2.13 -7.31 -18.49
C LEU A 171 1.53 -8.30 -19.51
N TRP A 172 0.22 -8.19 -19.79
CA TRP A 172 -0.45 -8.95 -20.85
C TRP A 172 0.03 -8.53 -22.24
N LEU A 173 0.13 -7.22 -22.52
CA LEU A 173 0.62 -6.70 -23.80
C LEU A 173 2.09 -7.07 -24.06
N ARG A 174 2.95 -7.13 -23.03
CA ARG A 174 4.33 -7.63 -23.15
C ARG A 174 4.39 -9.15 -23.38
N ARG A 175 3.48 -9.95 -22.81
CA ARG A 175 3.37 -11.39 -23.15
C ARG A 175 2.88 -11.60 -24.59
N SER A 176 1.98 -10.76 -25.11
CA SER A 176 1.53 -10.83 -26.51
C SER A 176 2.65 -10.50 -27.50
N ALA A 177 3.51 -9.54 -27.19
CA ALA A 177 4.66 -9.19 -28.03
C ALA A 177 5.75 -10.28 -28.02
N ALA A 178 5.99 -10.92 -26.87
CA ALA A 178 6.92 -12.05 -26.78
C ALA A 178 6.41 -13.29 -27.54
N VAL A 179 5.10 -13.61 -27.45
CA VAL A 179 4.49 -14.70 -28.24
C VAL A 179 4.43 -14.36 -29.73
N GLY A 180 4.21 -13.09 -30.10
CA GLY A 180 4.26 -12.63 -31.49
C GLY A 180 5.63 -12.81 -32.15
N ALA A 181 6.72 -12.57 -31.41
CA ALA A 181 8.08 -12.80 -31.90
C ALA A 181 8.41 -14.30 -32.05
N THR A 182 7.90 -15.17 -31.17
CA THR A 182 8.12 -16.62 -31.27
C THR A 182 7.27 -17.28 -32.37
N VAL A 183 6.04 -16.81 -32.61
CA VAL A 183 5.19 -17.31 -33.71
C VAL A 183 5.75 -16.88 -35.07
N LEU A 184 6.31 -15.67 -35.20
CA LEU A 184 6.98 -15.23 -36.43
C LEU A 184 8.27 -16.01 -36.72
N GLN A 185 9.04 -16.40 -35.69
CA GLN A 185 10.21 -17.28 -35.87
C GLN A 185 9.84 -18.75 -36.15
N ALA A 186 8.68 -19.24 -35.68
CA ALA A 186 8.18 -20.56 -36.01
C ALA A 186 7.60 -20.63 -37.44
N LEU A 187 7.02 -19.54 -37.94
CA LEU A 187 6.52 -19.48 -39.32
C LEU A 187 7.64 -19.34 -40.36
N SER A 188 8.76 -18.69 -40.03
CA SER A 188 9.93 -18.61 -40.94
C SER A 188 10.70 -19.93 -41.05
N SER A 189 10.57 -20.82 -40.06
CA SER A 189 11.15 -22.17 -40.12
C SER A 189 10.29 -23.15 -40.92
N ILE A 190 8.97 -22.92 -41.04
CA ILE A 190 8.09 -23.71 -41.92
C ILE A 190 8.29 -23.33 -43.40
N THR A 191 8.50 -22.06 -43.74
CA THR A 191 8.82 -21.64 -45.11
C THR A 191 10.19 -22.12 -45.58
N ALA A 192 11.17 -22.26 -44.68
CA ALA A 192 12.48 -22.85 -45.01
C ALA A 192 12.40 -24.37 -45.26
N LEU A 193 11.49 -25.09 -44.60
CA LEU A 193 11.32 -26.54 -44.79
C LEU A 193 10.58 -26.88 -46.11
N ILE A 194 9.69 -26.02 -46.58
CA ILE A 194 8.99 -26.23 -47.88
C ILE A 194 9.94 -25.99 -49.06
N ALA A 195 10.90 -25.06 -48.93
CA ALA A 195 11.90 -24.79 -49.96
C ALA A 195 12.93 -25.92 -50.17
N THR A 196 13.13 -26.80 -49.17
CA THR A 196 14.12 -27.89 -49.23
C THR A 196 13.58 -29.23 -49.71
N VAL A 197 12.25 -29.38 -49.83
CA VAL A 197 11.60 -30.61 -50.37
C VAL A 197 11.26 -30.46 -51.86
N SER A 198 11.57 -29.31 -52.46
CA SER A 198 11.22 -28.96 -53.85
C SER A 198 12.40 -29.03 -54.83
N GLN A 199 13.51 -29.71 -54.49
CA GLN A 199 14.63 -29.99 -55.40
C GLN A 199 14.75 -31.47 -55.71
#